data_AF-A0A8J7AFI5-F1
#
_entry.id   AF-A0A8J7AFI5-F1
#
_cell.length_a   1.000
_cell.length_b   1.000
_cell.length_c   1.000
_cell.angle_alpha   90.00
_cell.angle_beta   90.00
_cell.angle_gamma   90.00
#
_symmetry.space_group_name_H-M   'P 1'
#
loop_
_entity.id
_entity.type
_entity.pdbx_description
1 polymer ?
#
loop_
_entity_poly.entity_id
_entity_poly.type
_entity_poly.pdbx_seq_one_letter_code
_entity_poly.pdbx_strand_id
1 'polypeptide(L)'
;MPVYFFWGSDEFRLKQAVQKLRDRVLDPAWASFNYDKLPAESLEQALEQALTPPFGAGQRLVWLADTPIAQRCSEPALAALARTLPAVLETTTLLLTSGQKPDGRLKSTKLLKKYGEVREFASFSPWQTQQIEQQVKQMAEAAGLSLQPAAVARLAEAVGADTRQLANELEKLSLYWADCSQPLTPEAVSALVANSAQSSLQLAAALRLGQPERALALAAELVAANEPVLKIVATLVGQFRRWLWVKLMTETGERDFPTLAKAAEIGNPARVYYLQQEVRSLSLAQLQQALEILLSLEYSFKRGAADQQLQTAMVELSTCLRNR
;
A
#
# COMPACT_ATOMS: atom_id res chain seq x y z
N MET A 1 -13.96 4.91 23.66
CA MET A 1 -13.33 6.24 23.54
C MET A 1 -13.86 6.90 22.28
N PRO A 2 -14.26 8.18 22.33
CA PRO A 2 -14.91 8.84 21.19
C PRO A 2 -13.93 9.35 20.13
N VAL A 3 -12.62 9.39 20.39
CA VAL A 3 -11.63 9.93 19.43
C VAL A 3 -10.74 8.81 18.89
N TYR A 4 -10.55 8.78 17.58
CA TYR A 4 -9.66 7.84 16.87
C TYR A 4 -8.71 8.60 15.95
N PHE A 5 -7.44 8.17 15.91
CA PHE A 5 -6.49 8.60 14.90
C PHE A 5 -5.90 7.39 14.18
N PHE A 6 -6.31 7.19 12.93
CA PHE A 6 -5.85 6.10 12.07
C PHE A 6 -4.80 6.63 11.10
N TRP A 7 -3.65 5.98 11.02
CA TRP A 7 -2.60 6.43 10.12
C TRP A 7 -1.82 5.29 9.50
N GLY A 8 -1.25 5.50 8.32
CA GLY A 8 -0.33 4.55 7.71
C GLY A 8 -0.40 4.51 6.19
N SER A 9 0.59 3.83 5.59
CA SER A 9 0.72 3.72 4.13
C SER A 9 -0.21 2.69 3.50
N ASP A 10 -0.81 1.79 4.29
CA ASP A 10 -1.76 0.79 3.81
C ASP A 10 -3.16 1.39 3.74
N GLU A 11 -3.42 2.10 2.65
CA GLU A 11 -4.69 2.81 2.41
C GLU A 11 -5.89 1.85 2.41
N PHE A 12 -5.70 0.61 1.93
CA PHE A 12 -6.80 -0.37 1.84
C PHE A 12 -7.26 -0.81 3.23
N ARG A 13 -6.33 -1.22 4.10
CA ARG A 13 -6.68 -1.60 5.48
C ARG A 13 -7.19 -0.43 6.30
N LEU A 14 -6.63 0.76 6.09
CA LEU A 14 -7.13 1.98 6.71
C LEU A 14 -8.59 2.21 6.32
N LYS A 15 -8.92 2.18 5.02
CA LYS A 15 -10.30 2.34 4.52
C LYS A 15 -11.24 1.26 5.07
N GLN A 16 -10.81 0.01 5.14
CA GLN A 16 -11.60 -1.06 5.75
C GLN A 16 -11.88 -0.80 7.24
N ALA A 17 -10.88 -0.32 7.99
CA ALA A 17 -11.06 0.02 9.40
C ALA A 17 -12.01 1.20 9.60
N VAL A 18 -11.95 2.21 8.73
CA VAL A 18 -12.92 3.33 8.72
C VAL A 18 -14.32 2.81 8.44
N GLN A 19 -14.50 1.93 7.45
CA GLN A 19 -15.81 1.36 7.15
C GLN A 19 -16.35 0.52 8.31
N LYS A 20 -15.53 -0.34 8.92
CA LYS A 20 -15.93 -1.10 10.13
C LYS A 20 -16.30 -0.19 11.29
N LEU A 21 -15.60 0.93 11.48
CA LEU A 21 -15.93 1.91 12.51
C LEU A 21 -17.28 2.59 12.21
N ARG A 22 -17.51 2.96 10.95
CA ARG A 22 -18.77 3.53 10.46
C ARG A 22 -19.95 2.60 10.72
N ASP A 23 -19.84 1.34 10.33
CA ASP A 23 -20.92 0.34 10.46
C ASP A 23 -21.23 -0.01 11.92
N ARG A 24 -20.23 0.15 12.82
CA ARG A 24 -20.41 -0.06 14.26
C ARG A 24 -21.08 1.14 14.96
N VAL A 25 -20.79 2.36 14.51
CA VAL A 25 -21.19 3.60 15.19
C VAL A 25 -22.55 4.11 14.71
N LEU A 26 -22.79 4.04 13.40
CA LEU A 26 -23.99 4.61 12.79
C LEU A 26 -25.16 3.64 12.83
N ASP A 27 -26.34 4.18 13.16
CA ASP A 27 -27.60 3.51 12.86
C ASP A 27 -27.90 3.69 11.35
N PRO A 28 -28.19 2.60 10.60
CA PRO A 28 -28.47 2.68 9.17
C PRO A 28 -29.61 3.63 8.80
N ALA A 29 -30.63 3.76 9.66
CA ALA A 29 -31.79 4.63 9.41
C ALA A 29 -31.45 6.12 9.55
N TRP A 30 -30.40 6.45 10.31
CA TRP A 30 -30.01 7.83 10.62
C TRP A 30 -28.65 8.23 10.02
N ALA A 31 -28.00 7.32 9.30
CA ALA A 31 -26.64 7.51 8.79
C ALA A 31 -26.45 8.78 7.95
N SER A 32 -27.46 9.22 7.18
CA SER A 32 -27.38 10.43 6.37
C SER A 32 -27.29 11.73 7.19
N PHE A 33 -27.75 11.73 8.44
CA PHE A 33 -27.72 12.89 9.34
C PHE A 33 -26.52 12.87 10.29
N ASN A 34 -26.04 11.67 10.60
CA ASN A 34 -25.06 11.41 11.64
C ASN A 34 -23.66 11.11 11.08
N TYR A 35 -23.45 11.20 9.77
CA TYR A 35 -22.16 10.95 9.13
C TYR A 35 -21.63 12.17 8.39
N ASP A 36 -20.53 12.72 8.87
CA ASP A 36 -19.83 13.83 8.24
C ASP A 36 -18.45 13.37 7.79
N LYS A 37 -18.22 13.30 6.47
CA LYS A 37 -16.87 13.11 5.91
C LYS A 37 -16.34 14.45 5.40
N LEU A 38 -15.29 14.93 6.04
CA LEU A 38 -14.72 16.25 5.82
C LEU A 38 -13.29 16.15 5.28
N PRO A 39 -12.87 17.04 4.35
CA PRO A 39 -11.51 17.07 3.84
C PRO A 39 -10.55 17.67 4.86
N ALA A 40 -9.24 17.50 4.65
CA ALA A 40 -8.18 17.82 5.61
C ALA A 40 -8.20 19.28 6.12
N GLU A 41 -8.61 20.22 5.28
CA GLU A 41 -8.72 21.65 5.54
C GLU A 41 -9.88 22.03 6.48
N SER A 42 -10.89 21.18 6.60
CA SER A 42 -12.11 21.43 7.39
C SER A 42 -11.97 21.04 8.87
N LEU A 43 -10.79 21.27 9.46
CA LEU A 43 -10.52 20.90 10.86
C LEU A 43 -11.50 21.55 11.83
N GLU A 44 -11.72 22.86 11.72
CA GLU A 44 -12.62 23.60 12.63
C GLU A 44 -14.03 23.05 12.57
N GLN A 45 -14.56 22.87 11.35
CA GLN A 45 -15.87 22.26 11.13
C GLN A 45 -15.95 20.84 11.72
N ALA A 46 -14.92 20.01 11.55
CA ALA A 46 -14.90 18.66 12.12
C ALA A 46 -14.94 18.69 13.65
N LEU A 47 -14.22 19.62 14.27
CA LEU A 47 -14.21 19.81 15.72
C LEU A 47 -15.56 20.32 16.24
N GLU A 48 -16.23 21.21 15.51
CA GLU A 48 -17.58 21.68 15.85
C GLU A 48 -18.63 20.56 15.75
N GLN A 49 -18.59 19.78 14.65
CA GLN A 49 -19.49 18.64 14.48
C GLN A 49 -19.24 17.55 15.54
N ALA A 50 -18.00 17.39 16.01
CA ALA A 50 -17.66 16.45 17.08
C ALA A 50 -18.32 16.81 18.43
N LEU A 51 -18.71 18.07 18.62
CA LEU A 51 -19.45 18.55 19.79
C LEU A 51 -20.97 18.56 19.58
N THR A 52 -21.44 18.19 18.39
CA THR A 52 -22.87 18.15 18.06
C THR A 52 -23.42 16.75 18.36
N PRO A 53 -24.48 16.63 19.18
CA PRO A 53 -25.13 15.34 19.43
C PRO A 53 -25.66 14.68 18.14
N PRO A 54 -25.80 13.34 18.12
CA PRO A 54 -26.47 12.66 17.03
C PRO A 54 -27.96 13.04 16.95
N PHE A 55 -28.50 12.98 15.74
CA PHE A 55 -29.92 13.12 15.48
C PHE A 55 -30.58 11.73 15.47
N GLY A 56 -31.68 11.57 16.21
CA GLY A 56 -32.40 10.29 16.28
C GLY A 56 -31.64 9.20 17.04
N ALA A 57 -31.67 7.97 16.53
CA ALA A 57 -31.02 6.82 17.15
C ALA A 57 -29.58 6.63 16.65
N GLY A 58 -28.77 5.91 17.44
CA GLY A 58 -27.36 5.65 17.15
C GLY A 58 -26.42 6.76 17.60
N GLN A 59 -25.20 6.75 17.07
CA GLN A 59 -24.17 7.73 17.36
C GLN A 59 -23.81 8.54 16.12
N ARG A 60 -23.11 9.66 16.31
CA ARG A 60 -22.54 10.49 15.24
C ARG A 60 -21.13 10.00 14.89
N LEU A 61 -20.77 9.98 13.62
CA LEU A 61 -19.40 9.79 13.15
C LEU A 61 -18.96 11.00 12.32
N VAL A 62 -17.96 11.72 12.83
CA VAL A 62 -17.28 12.81 12.12
C VAL A 62 -15.91 12.32 11.70
N TRP A 63 -15.66 12.26 10.40
CA TRP A 63 -14.40 11.80 9.81
C TRP A 63 -13.68 12.95 9.11
N LEU A 64 -12.57 13.40 9.69
CA LEU A 64 -11.62 14.29 9.03
C LEU A 64 -10.58 13.47 8.26
N ALA A 65 -10.71 13.46 6.93
CA ALA A 65 -9.90 12.67 6.02
C ALA A 65 -8.53 13.32 5.75
N ASP A 66 -7.50 12.49 5.60
CA ASP A 66 -6.13 12.87 5.18
C ASP A 66 -5.53 14.12 5.84
N THR A 67 -5.79 14.28 7.14
CA THR A 67 -5.37 15.48 7.87
C THR A 67 -3.86 15.50 8.16
N PRO A 68 -3.18 16.66 7.97
CA PRO A 68 -1.76 16.78 8.25
C PRO A 68 -1.46 17.15 9.71
N ILE A 69 -2.47 17.26 10.59
CA ILE A 69 -2.34 17.79 11.96
C ILE A 69 -1.34 17.02 12.85
N ALA A 70 -1.04 15.77 12.50
CA ALA A 70 -0.03 14.98 13.20
C ALA A 70 1.39 15.10 12.60
N GLN A 71 1.55 15.80 11.48
CA GLN A 71 2.84 16.10 10.82
C GLN A 71 3.20 17.59 10.89
N ARG A 72 2.18 18.46 10.83
CA ARG A 72 2.28 19.91 10.98
C ARG A 72 0.96 20.42 11.55
N CYS A 73 1.04 21.28 12.55
CA CYS A 73 -0.14 21.86 13.18
C CYS A 73 0.14 23.32 13.50
N SER A 74 -0.71 24.22 13.01
CA SER A 74 -0.64 25.64 13.33
C SER A 74 -1.08 25.89 14.78
N GLU A 75 -0.69 27.02 15.35
CA GLU A 75 -1.11 27.38 16.72
C GLU A 75 -2.64 27.46 16.89
N PRO A 76 -3.42 28.05 15.97
CA PRO A 76 -4.88 28.04 16.06
C PRO A 76 -5.47 26.63 16.01
N ALA A 77 -4.99 25.78 15.11
CA ALA A 77 -5.43 24.38 15.00
C ALA A 77 -5.12 23.59 16.28
N LEU A 78 -3.94 23.81 16.87
CA LEU A 78 -3.55 23.19 18.13
C LEU A 78 -4.45 23.64 19.29
N ALA A 79 -4.76 24.94 19.37
CA ALA A 79 -5.67 25.48 20.38
C ALA A 79 -7.08 24.90 20.24
N ALA A 80 -7.59 24.80 19.01
CA ALA A 80 -8.89 24.18 18.72
C ALA A 80 -8.92 22.69 19.14
N LEU A 81 -7.87 21.92 18.82
CA LEU A 81 -7.74 20.53 19.26
C LEU A 81 -7.70 20.42 20.79
N ALA A 82 -6.87 21.23 21.46
CA ALA A 82 -6.72 21.20 22.91
C ALA A 82 -8.04 21.51 23.64
N ARG A 83 -8.85 22.41 23.09
CA ARG A 83 -10.19 22.76 23.58
C ARG A 83 -11.21 21.65 23.34
N THR A 84 -11.19 21.04 22.15
CA THR A 84 -12.29 20.18 21.69
C THR A 84 -12.12 18.72 22.09
N LEU A 85 -10.92 18.14 21.98
CA LEU A 85 -10.70 16.72 22.24
C LEU A 85 -11.18 16.24 23.63
N PRO A 86 -11.01 17.01 24.73
CA PRO A 86 -11.54 16.61 26.04
C PRO A 86 -13.06 16.69 26.15
N ALA A 87 -13.71 17.44 25.25
CA ALA A 87 -15.14 17.74 25.29
C ALA A 87 -15.96 16.97 24.23
N VAL A 88 -15.31 16.10 23.44
CA VAL A 88 -16.01 15.24 22.47
C VAL A 88 -17.02 14.37 23.22
N LEU A 89 -18.27 14.40 22.76
CA LEU A 89 -19.38 13.71 23.39
C LEU A 89 -19.20 12.19 23.32
N GLU A 90 -19.65 11.45 24.34
CA GLU A 90 -19.63 9.98 24.29
C GLU A 90 -20.50 9.39 23.17
N THR A 91 -21.49 10.15 22.72
CA THR A 91 -22.40 9.81 21.62
C THR A 91 -21.88 10.21 20.24
N THR A 92 -20.68 10.79 20.17
CA THR A 92 -20.06 11.24 18.92
C THR A 92 -18.65 10.66 18.80
N THR A 93 -18.39 10.01 17.68
CA THR A 93 -17.07 9.51 17.31
C THR A 93 -16.38 10.50 16.37
N LEU A 94 -15.25 11.06 16.80
CA LEU A 94 -14.34 11.84 15.97
C LEU A 94 -13.20 10.95 15.45
N LEU A 95 -13.17 10.74 14.14
CA LEU A 95 -12.14 10.00 13.44
C LEU A 95 -11.25 10.96 12.65
N LEU A 96 -9.94 10.91 12.88
CA LEU A 96 -8.94 11.60 12.07
C LEU A 96 -8.09 10.54 11.34
N THR A 97 -7.88 10.72 10.04
CA THR A 97 -7.03 9.80 9.25
C THR A 97 -5.85 10.52 8.61
N SER A 98 -4.71 9.84 8.47
CA SER A 98 -3.55 10.38 7.73
C SER A 98 -2.75 9.27 7.05
N GLY A 99 -2.38 9.44 5.78
CA GLY A 99 -1.47 8.52 5.09
C GLY A 99 -0.02 8.58 5.60
N GLN A 100 0.32 9.56 6.44
CA GLN A 100 1.69 9.83 6.87
C GLN A 100 1.92 9.45 8.34
N LYS A 101 3.17 9.11 8.67
CA LYS A 101 3.59 8.85 10.05
C LYS A 101 3.44 10.10 10.92
N PRO A 102 2.86 10.01 12.13
CA PRO A 102 2.76 11.14 13.03
C PRO A 102 4.14 11.50 13.62
N ASP A 103 4.43 12.80 13.76
CA ASP A 103 5.60 13.28 14.50
C ASP A 103 5.28 13.26 16.01
N GLY A 104 5.92 12.34 16.74
CA GLY A 104 5.72 12.16 18.18
C GLY A 104 6.15 13.35 19.05
N ARG A 105 6.92 14.30 18.50
CA ARG A 105 7.38 15.50 19.22
C ARG A 105 6.32 16.59 19.26
N LEU A 106 5.42 16.63 18.26
CA LEU A 106 4.37 17.63 18.16
C LEU A 106 3.34 17.53 19.29
N LYS A 107 2.89 18.69 19.77
CA LYS A 107 1.86 18.79 20.80
C LYS A 107 0.52 18.20 20.31
N SER A 108 0.17 18.37 19.04
CA SER A 108 -1.04 17.78 18.45
C SER A 108 -1.04 16.26 18.53
N THR A 109 0.07 15.61 18.14
CA THR A 109 0.24 14.15 18.26
C THR A 109 0.11 13.67 19.71
N LYS A 110 0.67 14.42 20.67
CA LYS A 110 0.55 14.12 22.11
C LYS A 110 -0.91 14.23 22.58
N LEU A 111 -1.66 15.23 22.11
CA LEU A 111 -3.08 15.39 22.41
C LEU A 111 -3.92 14.22 21.85
N LEU A 112 -3.69 13.82 20.60
CA LEU A 112 -4.37 12.66 20.00
C LEU A 112 -4.12 11.38 20.79
N LYS A 113 -2.86 11.12 21.20
CA LYS A 113 -2.52 9.97 22.03
C LYS A 113 -3.12 10.02 23.44
N LYS A 114 -3.36 11.22 23.96
CA LYS A 114 -3.93 11.41 25.30
C LYS A 114 -5.45 11.18 25.32
N TYR A 115 -6.16 11.68 24.31
CA TYR A 115 -7.63 11.70 24.29
C TYR A 115 -8.26 10.69 23.33
N GLY A 116 -7.47 9.99 22.50
CA GLY A 116 -7.97 9.07 21.51
C GLY A 116 -7.11 7.82 21.32
N GLU A 117 -7.68 6.85 20.61
CA GLU A 117 -7.02 5.62 20.22
C GLU A 117 -6.23 5.85 18.93
N VAL A 118 -4.91 5.66 18.97
CA VAL A 118 -4.04 5.77 17.80
C VAL A 118 -3.78 4.38 17.23
N ARG A 119 -4.12 4.18 15.96
CA ARG A 119 -3.92 2.90 15.26
C ARG A 119 -3.11 3.07 13.98
N GLU A 120 -2.07 2.25 13.85
CA GLU A 120 -1.17 2.22 12.69
C GLU A 120 -1.61 1.16 11.67
N PHE A 121 -1.53 1.52 10.39
CA PHE A 121 -1.81 0.72 9.21
C PHE A 121 -0.61 0.76 8.27
N ALA A 122 0.50 0.17 8.71
CA ALA A 122 1.73 0.11 7.92
C ALA A 122 1.64 -0.95 6.82
N SER A 123 2.11 -0.58 5.62
CA SER A 123 2.45 -1.57 4.59
C SER A 123 3.75 -2.25 4.96
N PHE A 124 3.83 -3.55 4.76
CA PHE A 124 5.08 -4.27 4.93
C PHE A 124 5.91 -4.22 3.66
N SER A 125 7.20 -4.39 3.85
CA SER A 125 8.12 -4.58 2.74
C SER A 125 8.22 -6.05 2.37
N PRO A 126 8.58 -6.40 1.11
CA PRO A 126 8.57 -7.79 0.65
C PRO A 126 9.46 -8.77 1.44
N TRP A 127 10.51 -8.29 2.11
CA TRP A 127 11.39 -9.14 2.94
C TRP A 127 10.85 -9.39 4.35
N GLN A 128 9.78 -8.71 4.75
CA GLN A 128 9.15 -8.89 6.07
C GLN A 128 8.19 -10.07 6.03
N THR A 129 8.70 -11.24 5.59
CA THR A 129 7.89 -12.43 5.30
C THR A 129 7.06 -12.85 6.50
N GLN A 130 7.63 -12.84 7.70
CA GLN A 130 6.91 -13.20 8.93
C GLN A 130 5.74 -12.26 9.23
N GLN A 131 5.91 -10.94 9.02
CA GLN A 131 4.83 -9.96 9.21
C GLN A 131 3.74 -10.11 8.14
N ILE A 132 4.13 -10.39 6.89
CA ILE A 132 3.20 -10.66 5.80
C ILE A 132 2.39 -11.94 6.09
N GLU A 133 3.03 -13.02 6.52
CA GLU A 133 2.35 -14.26 6.90
C GLU A 133 1.38 -14.05 8.07
N GLN A 134 1.79 -13.32 9.10
CA GLN A 134 0.92 -12.98 10.22
C GLN A 134 -0.30 -12.17 9.75
N GLN A 135 -0.10 -11.26 8.79
CA GLN A 135 -1.18 -10.49 8.20
C GLN A 135 -2.12 -11.33 7.34
N VAL A 136 -1.60 -12.25 6.54
CA VAL A 136 -2.40 -13.24 5.80
C VAL A 136 -3.29 -14.01 6.75
N LYS A 137 -2.74 -14.51 7.86
CA LYS A 137 -3.50 -15.22 8.88
C LYS A 137 -4.63 -14.37 9.47
N GLN A 138 -4.33 -13.13 9.89
CA GLN A 138 -5.33 -12.22 10.46
C GLN A 138 -6.46 -11.88 9.47
N MET A 139 -6.12 -11.66 8.19
CA MET A 139 -7.12 -11.33 7.17
C MET A 139 -7.96 -12.55 6.80
N ALA A 140 -7.36 -13.75 6.77
CA ALA A 140 -8.09 -14.99 6.53
C ALA A 140 -9.07 -15.30 7.67
N GLU A 141 -8.64 -15.18 8.93
CA GLU A 141 -9.51 -15.34 10.09
C GLU A 141 -10.69 -14.35 10.06
N ALA A 142 -10.43 -13.09 9.69
CA ALA A 142 -11.48 -12.09 9.52
C ALA A 142 -12.44 -12.38 8.36
N ALA A 143 -12.01 -13.19 7.38
CA ALA A 143 -12.82 -13.68 6.26
C ALA A 143 -13.50 -15.03 6.57
N GLY A 144 -13.34 -15.58 7.79
CA GLY A 144 -13.91 -16.86 8.18
C GLY A 144 -13.17 -18.08 7.61
N LEU A 145 -11.95 -17.90 7.08
CA LEU A 145 -11.14 -18.96 6.50
C LEU A 145 -10.14 -19.52 7.51
N SER A 146 -10.10 -20.85 7.61
CA SER A 146 -9.02 -21.56 8.28
C SER A 146 -7.97 -21.99 7.25
N LEU A 147 -6.71 -21.61 7.45
CA LEU A 147 -5.60 -21.92 6.54
C LEU A 147 -4.61 -22.87 7.22
N GLN A 148 -4.08 -23.84 6.48
CA GLN A 148 -2.90 -24.58 6.91
C GLN A 148 -1.66 -23.66 6.93
N PRO A 149 -0.63 -23.92 7.78
CA PRO A 149 0.58 -23.10 7.81
C PRO A 149 1.28 -22.97 6.45
N ALA A 150 1.32 -24.05 5.67
CA ALA A 150 1.90 -24.02 4.32
C ALA A 150 1.07 -23.18 3.34
N ALA A 151 -0.26 -23.13 3.50
CA ALA A 151 -1.14 -22.28 2.69
C ALA A 151 -0.93 -20.79 3.00
N VAL A 152 -0.69 -20.45 4.28
CA VAL A 152 -0.34 -19.08 4.69
C VAL A 152 0.95 -18.64 4.02
N ALA A 153 2.01 -19.44 4.09
CA ALA A 153 3.30 -19.14 3.46
C ALA A 153 3.14 -18.98 1.94
N ARG A 154 2.36 -19.85 1.30
CA ARG A 154 2.11 -19.80 -0.15
C ARG A 154 1.35 -18.54 -0.57
N LEU A 155 0.33 -18.15 0.19
CA LEU A 155 -0.41 -16.90 -0.04
C LEU A 155 0.47 -15.67 0.16
N ALA A 156 1.29 -15.66 1.21
CA ALA A 156 2.23 -14.59 1.50
C ALA A 156 3.27 -14.43 0.38
N GLU A 157 3.76 -15.54 -0.16
CA GLU A 157 4.66 -15.54 -1.32
C GLU A 157 3.96 -14.99 -2.57
N ALA A 158 2.74 -15.46 -2.86
CA ALA A 158 2.01 -15.11 -4.07
C ALA A 158 1.60 -13.63 -4.14
N VAL A 159 1.12 -13.10 -3.01
CA VAL A 159 0.52 -11.76 -2.93
C VAL A 159 1.50 -10.71 -2.40
N GLY A 160 2.46 -11.10 -1.56
CA GLY A 160 3.37 -10.18 -0.89
C GLY A 160 2.61 -9.24 0.06
N ALA A 161 3.02 -7.96 0.08
CA ALA A 161 2.47 -6.95 0.97
C ALA A 161 1.24 -6.20 0.42
N ASP A 162 0.71 -6.58 -0.74
CA ASP A 162 -0.48 -5.96 -1.32
C ASP A 162 -1.75 -6.51 -0.65
N THR A 163 -2.26 -5.74 0.31
CA THR A 163 -3.42 -6.14 1.11
C THR A 163 -4.73 -6.10 0.35
N ARG A 164 -4.82 -5.30 -0.71
CA ARG A 164 -6.00 -5.28 -1.57
C ARG A 164 -6.05 -6.55 -2.39
N GLN A 165 -4.92 -6.94 -2.99
CA GLN A 165 -4.82 -8.22 -3.68
C GLN A 165 -5.10 -9.37 -2.72
N LEU A 166 -4.55 -9.34 -1.50
CA LEU A 166 -4.79 -10.38 -0.50
C LEU A 166 -6.27 -10.53 -0.16
N ALA A 167 -7.00 -9.42 0.02
CA ALA A 167 -8.42 -9.47 0.30
C ALA A 167 -9.22 -10.10 -0.85
N ASN A 168 -8.90 -9.76 -2.10
CA ASN A 168 -9.55 -10.35 -3.28
C ASN A 168 -9.26 -11.86 -3.38
N GLU A 169 -8.03 -12.29 -3.14
CA GLU A 169 -7.67 -13.71 -3.16
C GLU A 169 -8.33 -14.48 -2.02
N LEU A 170 -8.43 -13.89 -0.82
CA LEU A 170 -9.17 -14.49 0.30
C LEU A 170 -10.67 -14.60 0.03
N GLU A 171 -11.28 -13.61 -0.64
CA GLU A 171 -12.69 -13.68 -1.06
C GLU A 171 -12.91 -14.79 -2.10
N LYS A 172 -12.02 -14.91 -3.09
CA LYS A 172 -12.08 -16.03 -4.05
C LYS A 172 -11.95 -17.38 -3.35
N LEU A 173 -11.00 -17.49 -2.43
CA LEU A 173 -10.76 -18.73 -1.69
C LEU A 173 -11.93 -19.06 -0.76
N SER A 174 -12.58 -18.07 -0.13
CA SER A 174 -13.75 -18.31 0.72
C SER A 174 -14.94 -18.81 -0.07
N LEU A 175 -15.17 -18.28 -1.28
CA LEU A 175 -16.20 -18.77 -2.18
C LEU A 175 -15.90 -20.19 -2.68
N TYR A 176 -14.65 -20.48 -3.04
CA TYR A 176 -14.25 -21.80 -3.52
C TYR A 176 -14.28 -22.87 -2.41
N TRP A 177 -14.00 -22.47 -1.16
CA TRP A 177 -13.88 -23.39 -0.02
C TRP A 177 -15.11 -23.39 0.91
N ALA A 178 -16.22 -22.77 0.48
CA ALA A 178 -17.41 -22.54 1.31
C ALA A 178 -18.02 -23.84 1.89
N ASP A 179 -17.98 -24.93 1.13
CA ASP A 179 -18.57 -26.22 1.54
C ASP A 179 -17.56 -27.14 2.26
N CYS A 180 -16.31 -26.71 2.44
CA CYS A 180 -15.26 -27.50 3.06
C CYS A 180 -15.03 -27.09 4.51
N SER A 181 -15.20 -28.05 5.43
CA SER A 181 -14.94 -27.84 6.86
C SER A 181 -13.47 -27.99 7.27
N GLN A 182 -12.60 -28.40 6.35
CA GLN A 182 -11.17 -28.59 6.61
C GLN A 182 -10.38 -27.30 6.37
N PRO A 183 -9.22 -27.11 7.02
CA PRO A 183 -8.35 -25.98 6.71
C PRO A 183 -7.85 -26.01 5.26
N LEU A 184 -7.83 -24.85 4.62
CA LEU A 184 -7.42 -24.67 3.23
C LEU A 184 -5.96 -25.08 3.02
N THR A 185 -5.71 -25.87 1.97
CA THR A 185 -4.41 -26.49 1.70
C THR A 185 -3.57 -25.63 0.74
N PRO A 186 -2.23 -25.77 0.71
CA PRO A 186 -1.38 -25.02 -0.21
C PRO A 186 -1.64 -25.35 -1.69
N GLU A 187 -2.16 -26.54 -2.00
CA GLU A 187 -2.55 -26.94 -3.36
C GLU A 187 -3.77 -26.14 -3.83
N ALA A 188 -4.77 -25.96 -2.95
CA ALA A 188 -5.94 -25.14 -3.25
C ALA A 188 -5.56 -23.66 -3.47
N VAL A 189 -4.63 -23.13 -2.68
CA VAL A 189 -4.04 -21.80 -2.93
C VAL A 189 -3.38 -21.77 -4.30
N SER A 190 -2.51 -22.72 -4.61
CA SER A 190 -1.73 -22.70 -5.85
C SER A 190 -2.59 -22.87 -7.10
N ALA A 191 -3.74 -23.53 -7.00
CA ALA A 191 -4.69 -23.67 -8.09
C ALA A 191 -5.44 -22.37 -8.43
N LEU A 192 -5.63 -21.48 -7.45
CA LEU A 192 -6.50 -20.30 -7.59
C LEU A 192 -5.78 -18.96 -7.51
N VAL A 193 -4.61 -18.92 -6.88
CA VAL A 193 -3.85 -17.70 -6.61
C VAL A 193 -2.59 -17.70 -7.47
N ALA A 194 -2.56 -16.80 -8.45
CA ALA A 194 -1.37 -16.56 -9.26
C ALA A 194 -0.26 -15.88 -8.43
N ASN A 195 0.99 -16.30 -8.65
CA ASN A 195 2.16 -15.70 -7.99
C ASN A 195 2.61 -14.43 -8.73
N SER A 196 1.84 -13.34 -8.69
CA SER A 196 2.07 -12.22 -9.61
C SER A 196 2.99 -11.11 -9.10
N ALA A 197 3.05 -10.88 -7.78
CA ALA A 197 3.86 -9.82 -7.20
C ALA A 197 5.36 -10.14 -7.22
N GLN A 198 5.75 -11.37 -6.86
CA GLN A 198 7.15 -11.81 -6.94
C GLN A 198 7.62 -11.93 -8.37
N SER A 199 6.79 -12.47 -9.27
CA SER A 199 7.17 -12.70 -10.67
C SER A 199 7.45 -11.40 -11.43
N SER A 200 6.76 -10.30 -11.13
CA SER A 200 7.04 -8.99 -11.75
C SER A 200 8.38 -8.37 -11.30
N LEU A 201 8.76 -8.54 -10.03
CA LEU A 201 10.07 -8.09 -9.54
C LEU A 201 11.21 -9.02 -10.02
N GLN A 202 10.95 -10.32 -10.13
CA GLN A 202 11.86 -11.26 -10.76
C GLN A 202 12.09 -10.93 -12.24
N LEU A 203 11.04 -10.50 -12.96
CA LEU A 203 11.14 -10.01 -14.33
C LEU A 203 12.06 -8.78 -14.40
N ALA A 204 11.86 -7.79 -13.55
CA ALA A 204 12.74 -6.62 -13.48
C ALA A 204 14.21 -7.03 -13.24
N ALA A 205 14.45 -7.97 -12.32
CA ALA A 205 15.78 -8.47 -12.03
C ALA A 205 16.40 -9.22 -13.23
N ALA A 206 15.64 -10.04 -13.95
CA ALA A 206 16.10 -10.73 -15.16
C ALA A 206 16.49 -9.74 -16.27
N LEU A 207 15.68 -8.69 -16.47
CA LEU A 207 15.99 -7.60 -17.40
C LEU A 207 17.28 -6.86 -17.01
N ARG A 208 17.41 -6.48 -15.73
CA ARG A 208 18.61 -5.82 -15.19
C ARG A 208 19.89 -6.64 -15.41
N LEU A 209 19.78 -7.97 -15.32
CA LEU A 209 20.90 -8.89 -15.54
C LEU A 209 21.14 -9.22 -17.03
N GLY A 210 20.36 -8.64 -17.95
CA GLY A 210 20.51 -8.88 -19.39
C GLY A 210 20.18 -10.31 -19.82
N GLN A 211 19.21 -10.95 -19.15
CA GLN A 211 18.78 -12.34 -19.38
C GLN A 211 17.46 -12.38 -20.20
N PRO A 212 17.51 -12.23 -21.55
CA PRO A 212 16.31 -12.09 -22.38
C PRO A 212 15.40 -13.33 -22.36
N GLU A 213 15.97 -14.53 -22.37
CA GLU A 213 15.21 -15.79 -22.34
C GLU A 213 14.39 -15.91 -21.05
N ARG A 214 15.02 -15.62 -19.91
CA ARG A 214 14.35 -15.62 -18.60
C ARG A 214 13.31 -14.52 -18.50
N ALA A 215 13.59 -13.32 -19.01
CA ALA A 215 12.64 -12.23 -19.01
C ALA A 215 11.40 -12.54 -19.86
N LEU A 216 11.58 -13.14 -21.05
CA LEU A 216 10.47 -13.56 -21.90
C LEU A 216 9.63 -14.66 -21.24
N ALA A 217 10.25 -15.65 -20.61
CA ALA A 217 9.54 -16.71 -19.88
C ALA A 217 8.70 -16.13 -18.73
N LEU A 218 9.28 -15.29 -17.88
CA LEU A 218 8.58 -14.64 -16.77
C LEU A 218 7.44 -13.73 -17.25
N ALA A 219 7.65 -12.99 -18.34
CA ALA A 219 6.59 -12.16 -18.93
C ALA A 219 5.43 -13.02 -19.46
N ALA A 220 5.73 -14.14 -20.13
CA ALA A 220 4.72 -15.08 -20.61
C ALA A 220 3.95 -15.75 -19.45
N GLU A 221 4.64 -16.14 -18.37
CA GLU A 221 4.01 -16.68 -17.16
C GLU A 221 3.04 -15.68 -16.52
N LEU A 222 3.44 -14.40 -16.42
CA LEU A 222 2.57 -13.34 -15.88
C LEU A 222 1.32 -13.13 -16.74
N VAL A 223 1.48 -13.09 -18.08
CA VAL A 223 0.34 -12.95 -19.00
C VAL A 223 -0.57 -14.18 -18.94
N ALA A 224 -0.01 -15.39 -18.94
CA ALA A 224 -0.77 -16.63 -18.82
C ALA A 224 -1.53 -16.71 -17.48
N ALA A 225 -1.00 -16.08 -16.43
CA ALA A 225 -1.65 -15.95 -15.14
C ALA A 225 -2.72 -14.85 -15.08
N ASN A 226 -3.11 -14.26 -16.22
CA ASN A 226 -4.04 -13.13 -16.34
C ASN A 226 -3.63 -11.90 -15.52
N GLU A 227 -2.33 -11.71 -15.27
CA GLU A 227 -1.86 -10.47 -14.66
C GLU A 227 -2.08 -9.32 -15.67
N PRO A 228 -2.75 -8.22 -15.29
CA PRO A 228 -2.98 -7.11 -16.21
C PRO A 228 -1.65 -6.57 -16.73
N VAL A 229 -1.47 -6.53 -18.05
CA VAL A 229 -0.20 -6.10 -18.67
C VAL A 229 0.21 -4.70 -18.21
N LEU A 230 -0.74 -3.79 -18.06
CA LEU A 230 -0.49 -2.45 -17.50
C LEU A 230 0.07 -2.48 -16.07
N LYS A 231 -0.32 -3.46 -15.24
CA LYS A 231 0.22 -3.64 -13.88
C LYS A 231 1.66 -4.15 -13.91
N ILE A 232 1.98 -5.07 -14.82
CA ILE A 232 3.35 -5.53 -15.06
C ILE A 232 4.23 -4.34 -15.46
N VAL A 233 3.82 -3.59 -16.48
CA VAL A 233 4.57 -2.43 -16.99
C VAL A 233 4.73 -1.35 -15.91
N ALA A 234 3.66 -1.01 -15.17
CA ALA A 234 3.74 -0.04 -14.07
C ALA A 234 4.74 -0.49 -12.98
N THR A 235 4.78 -1.79 -12.67
CA THR A 235 5.75 -2.36 -11.71
C THR A 235 7.18 -2.22 -12.20
N LEU A 236 7.42 -2.51 -13.49
CA LEU A 236 8.73 -2.32 -14.13
C LEU A 236 9.13 -0.85 -14.11
N VAL A 237 8.27 0.07 -14.57
CA VAL A 237 8.51 1.52 -14.55
C VAL A 237 8.90 1.99 -13.15
N GLY A 238 8.14 1.58 -12.12
CA GLY A 238 8.43 1.95 -10.73
C GLY A 238 9.77 1.40 -10.23
N GLN A 239 10.15 0.17 -10.60
CA GLN A 239 11.44 -0.42 -10.19
C GLN A 239 12.62 0.22 -10.94
N PHE A 240 12.51 0.46 -12.24
CA PHE A 240 13.55 1.11 -13.04
C PHE A 240 13.74 2.58 -12.64
N ARG A 241 12.66 3.31 -12.35
CA ARG A 241 12.74 4.67 -11.78
C ARG A 241 13.50 4.69 -10.45
N ARG A 242 13.23 3.73 -9.57
CA ARG A 242 13.96 3.56 -8.29
C ARG A 242 15.45 3.33 -8.53
N TRP A 243 15.80 2.41 -9.43
CA TRP A 243 17.19 2.15 -9.80
C TRP A 243 17.87 3.39 -10.38
N LEU A 244 17.21 4.14 -11.26
CA LEU A 244 17.72 5.37 -11.84
C LEU A 244 18.04 6.41 -10.77
N TRP A 245 17.11 6.68 -9.85
CA TRP A 245 17.33 7.64 -8.75
C TRP A 245 18.49 7.23 -7.85
N VAL A 246 18.55 5.94 -7.46
CA VAL A 246 19.65 5.43 -6.63
C VAL A 246 20.98 5.58 -7.35
N LYS A 247 21.05 5.24 -8.65
CA LYS A 247 22.27 5.37 -9.46
C LYS A 247 22.69 6.84 -9.57
N LEU A 248 21.76 7.73 -9.94
CA LEU A 248 22.02 9.17 -10.13
C LEU A 248 22.58 9.82 -8.88
N MET A 249 21.88 9.65 -7.77
CA MET A 249 22.26 10.27 -6.50
C MET A 249 23.59 9.72 -5.98
N THR A 250 23.85 8.42 -6.19
CA THR A 250 25.13 7.79 -5.81
C THR A 250 26.29 8.34 -6.66
N GLU A 251 26.07 8.59 -7.96
CA GLU A 251 27.08 9.18 -8.85
C GLU A 251 27.30 10.68 -8.59
N THR A 252 26.28 11.42 -8.15
CA THR A 252 26.43 12.83 -7.72
C THR A 252 27.08 12.98 -6.34
N GLY A 253 27.43 11.87 -5.69
CA GLY A 253 28.18 11.86 -4.43
C GLY A 253 27.32 11.83 -3.16
N GLU A 254 26.00 11.67 -3.25
CA GLU A 254 25.14 11.53 -2.08
C GLU A 254 25.43 10.22 -1.34
N ARG A 255 25.59 10.30 -0.02
CA ARG A 255 25.88 9.16 0.86
C ARG A 255 24.83 8.98 1.95
N ASP A 256 23.96 9.97 2.16
CA ASP A 256 22.90 9.90 3.17
C ASP A 256 21.75 8.99 2.70
N PHE A 257 21.63 7.84 3.36
CA PHE A 257 20.61 6.83 3.01
C PHE A 257 19.16 7.34 3.18
N PRO A 258 18.79 8.08 4.25
CA PRO A 258 17.47 8.71 4.35
C PRO A 258 17.14 9.64 3.18
N THR A 259 18.08 10.49 2.75
CA THR A 259 17.88 11.40 1.61
C THR A 259 17.73 10.64 0.30
N LEU A 260 18.59 9.65 0.05
CA LEU A 260 18.49 8.72 -1.09
C LEU A 260 17.14 7.99 -1.11
N ALA A 261 16.73 7.47 0.05
CA ALA A 261 15.49 6.72 0.17
C ALA A 261 14.27 7.60 -0.09
N LYS A 262 14.26 8.84 0.41
CA LYS A 262 13.19 9.79 0.14
C LYS A 262 13.11 10.13 -1.35
N ALA A 263 14.23 10.42 -2.00
CA ALA A 263 14.27 10.76 -3.42
C ALA A 263 13.79 9.62 -4.31
N ALA A 264 14.15 8.38 -3.97
CA ALA A 264 13.74 7.18 -4.70
C ALA A 264 12.41 6.58 -4.19
N GLU A 265 11.65 7.26 -3.33
CA GLU A 265 10.38 6.75 -2.78
C GLU A 265 10.51 5.38 -2.08
N ILE A 266 11.65 5.14 -1.44
CA ILE A 266 11.96 3.92 -0.69
C ILE A 266 11.55 4.11 0.77
N GLY A 267 10.62 3.30 1.27
CA GLY A 267 10.17 3.39 2.66
C GLY A 267 11.24 3.08 3.72
N ASN A 268 12.19 2.17 3.42
CA ASN A 268 13.27 1.79 4.34
C ASN A 268 14.65 2.25 3.82
N PRO A 269 15.31 3.22 4.48
CA PRO A 269 16.65 3.68 4.12
C PRO A 269 17.71 2.58 4.02
N ALA A 270 17.62 1.50 4.81
CA ALA A 270 18.60 0.42 4.75
C ALA A 270 18.63 -0.33 3.40
N ARG A 271 17.55 -0.27 2.60
CA ARG A 271 17.53 -0.88 1.26
C ARG A 271 18.45 -0.19 0.27
N VAL A 272 18.75 1.09 0.49
CA VAL A 272 19.56 1.89 -0.42
C VAL A 272 20.88 1.18 -0.69
N TYR A 273 21.50 0.59 0.34
CA TYR A 273 22.72 -0.21 0.20
C TYR A 273 22.58 -1.35 -0.83
N TYR A 274 21.53 -2.16 -0.75
CA TYR A 274 21.32 -3.29 -1.65
C TYR A 274 21.01 -2.82 -3.08
N LEU A 275 20.17 -1.79 -3.22
CA LEU A 275 19.84 -1.21 -4.52
C LEU A 275 21.08 -0.59 -5.18
N GLN A 276 21.98 0.03 -4.40
CA GLN A 276 23.27 0.51 -4.90
C GLN A 276 24.12 -0.63 -5.48
N GLN A 277 24.12 -1.80 -4.84
CA GLN A 277 24.82 -2.97 -5.39
C GLN A 277 24.15 -3.51 -6.66
N GLU A 278 22.81 -3.54 -6.72
CA GLU A 278 22.07 -3.99 -7.90
C GLU A 278 22.36 -3.14 -9.15
N VAL A 279 22.46 -1.83 -9.00
CA VAL A 279 22.68 -0.90 -10.12
C VAL A 279 24.16 -0.62 -10.39
N ARG A 280 25.07 -1.19 -9.60
CA ARG A 280 26.49 -0.86 -9.63
C ARG A 280 27.09 -1.03 -11.02
N SER A 281 26.76 -2.12 -11.71
CA SER A 281 27.28 -2.45 -13.04
C SER A 281 26.66 -1.67 -14.19
N LEU A 282 25.50 -1.05 -13.97
CA LEU A 282 24.78 -0.32 -15.02
C LEU A 282 25.19 1.15 -15.06
N SER A 283 25.20 1.74 -16.24
CA SER A 283 25.38 3.18 -16.42
C SER A 283 24.07 3.95 -16.28
N LEU A 284 24.15 5.26 -16.00
CA LEU A 284 22.98 6.14 -16.01
C LEU A 284 22.25 6.14 -17.35
N ALA A 285 22.99 6.19 -18.46
CA ALA A 285 22.43 6.19 -19.80
C ALA A 285 21.60 4.93 -20.09
N GLN A 286 22.07 3.75 -19.65
CA GLN A 286 21.32 2.50 -19.79
C GLN A 286 20.00 2.52 -18.99
N LEU A 287 20.01 3.04 -17.76
CA LEU A 287 18.80 3.13 -16.95
C LEU A 287 17.81 4.18 -17.49
N GLN A 288 18.31 5.29 -18.05
CA GLN A 288 17.49 6.30 -18.73
C GLN A 288 16.82 5.71 -19.97
N GLN A 289 17.60 5.07 -20.86
CA GLN A 289 17.07 4.45 -22.06
C GLN A 289 16.07 3.33 -21.75
N ALA A 290 16.35 2.50 -20.74
CA ALA A 290 15.41 1.48 -20.29
C ALA A 290 14.09 2.08 -19.80
N LEU A 291 14.13 3.20 -19.08
CA LEU A 291 12.93 3.89 -18.61
C LEU A 291 12.14 4.50 -19.78
N GLU A 292 12.81 5.06 -20.80
CA GLU A 292 12.15 5.56 -22.02
C GLU A 292 11.40 4.45 -22.76
N ILE A 293 12.01 3.28 -22.93
CA ILE A 293 11.36 2.10 -23.54
C ILE A 293 10.11 1.73 -22.73
N LEU A 294 10.22 1.62 -21.41
CA LEU A 294 9.10 1.26 -20.54
C LEU A 294 7.95 2.29 -20.57
N LEU A 295 8.26 3.58 -20.62
CA LEU A 295 7.25 4.64 -20.72
C LEU A 295 6.56 4.63 -22.09
N SER A 296 7.30 4.36 -23.17
CA SER A 296 6.73 4.21 -24.51
C SER A 296 5.76 3.02 -24.58
N LEU A 297 6.13 1.91 -23.92
CA LEU A 297 5.31 0.71 -23.81
C LEU A 297 4.04 0.97 -22.98
N GLU A 298 4.16 1.69 -21.86
CA GLU A 298 3.01 2.07 -21.05
C GLU A 298 2.02 2.93 -21.85
N TYR A 299 2.53 3.89 -22.62
CA TYR A 299 1.74 4.74 -23.48
C TYR A 299 1.02 3.93 -24.58
N SER A 300 1.70 2.99 -25.22
CA SER A 300 1.10 2.18 -26.28
C SER A 300 -0.02 1.29 -25.76
N PHE A 301 0.15 0.66 -24.60
CA PHE A 301 -0.91 -0.13 -23.98
C PHE A 301 -2.12 0.71 -23.56
N LYS A 302 -1.90 1.93 -23.06
CA LYS A 302 -2.99 2.89 -22.79
C LYS A 302 -3.77 3.30 -24.04
N ARG A 303 -3.21 3.08 -25.24
CA ARG A 303 -3.86 3.28 -26.54
C ARG A 303 -4.43 2.02 -27.18
N GLY A 304 -4.40 0.88 -26.49
CA GLY A 304 -4.93 -0.40 -26.98
C GLY A 304 -3.95 -1.19 -27.86
N ALA A 305 -2.64 -1.04 -27.64
CA ALA A 305 -1.65 -1.90 -28.30
C ALA A 305 -1.81 -3.38 -27.94
N ALA A 306 -1.37 -4.25 -28.84
CA ALA A 306 -1.41 -5.71 -28.65
C ALA A 306 -0.26 -6.21 -27.74
N ASP A 307 -0.48 -7.36 -27.10
CA ASP A 307 0.46 -7.99 -26.16
C ASP A 307 1.85 -8.29 -26.75
N GLN A 308 1.94 -8.42 -28.08
CA GLN A 308 3.22 -8.61 -28.78
C GLN A 308 4.22 -7.48 -28.51
N GLN A 309 3.74 -6.27 -28.21
CA GLN A 309 4.62 -5.15 -27.84
C GLN A 309 5.36 -5.37 -26.52
N LEU A 310 4.77 -6.14 -25.58
CA LEU A 310 5.45 -6.51 -24.34
C LEU A 310 6.68 -7.34 -24.64
N GLN A 311 6.56 -8.36 -25.51
CA GLN A 311 7.66 -9.24 -25.87
C GLN A 311 8.79 -8.48 -26.58
N THR A 312 8.44 -7.60 -27.53
CA THR A 312 9.42 -6.75 -28.22
C THR A 312 10.20 -5.88 -27.23
N ALA A 313 9.49 -5.23 -26.29
CA ALA A 313 10.12 -4.41 -25.26
C ALA A 313 11.03 -5.23 -24.31
N MET A 314 10.66 -6.48 -23.98
CA MET A 314 11.52 -7.33 -23.12
C MET A 314 12.88 -7.61 -23.79
N VAL A 315 12.88 -7.85 -25.10
CA VAL A 315 14.11 -8.06 -25.88
C VAL A 315 14.93 -6.78 -25.93
N GLU A 316 14.29 -5.66 -26.26
CA GLU A 316 14.94 -4.34 -26.37
C GLU A 316 15.59 -3.91 -25.04
N LEU A 317 14.86 -4.03 -23.93
CA LEU A 317 15.36 -3.76 -22.59
C LEU A 317 16.56 -4.65 -22.24
N SER A 318 16.46 -5.96 -22.52
CA SER A 318 17.55 -6.90 -22.24
C SER A 318 18.81 -6.58 -23.06
N THR A 319 18.66 -6.07 -24.29
CA THR A 319 19.79 -5.63 -25.11
C THR A 319 20.41 -4.33 -24.62
N CYS A 320 19.59 -3.35 -24.20
CA CYS A 320 20.05 -2.08 -23.65
C CYS A 320 20.85 -2.29 -22.34
N LEU A 321 20.37 -3.18 -21.47
CA LEU A 321 20.91 -3.42 -20.14
C LEU A 321 22.07 -4.44 -20.11
N ARG A 322 22.44 -5.01 -21.26
CA ARG A 322 23.58 -5.92 -21.35
C ARG A 322 24.88 -5.15 -21.13
N ASN A 323 25.63 -5.52 -20.10
CA ASN A 323 27.00 -5.03 -19.94
C ASN A 323 27.84 -5.57 -21.09
N ARG A 324 28.47 -4.68 -21.86
CA ARG A 324 29.52 -5.04 -22.81
C ARG A 324 30.83 -5.30 -22.08
#